data_AF-A0A366JXY9-F1
#
_entry.id   AF-A0A366JXY9-F1
#
_cell.length_a   1.000
_cell.length_b   1.000
_cell.length_c   1.000
_cell.angle_alpha   90.00
_cell.angle_beta   90.00
_cell.angle_gamma   90.00
#
_symmetry.space_group_name_H-M   'P 1'
#
loop_
_entity.id
_entity.type
_entity.pdbx_description
1 polymer ?
#
loop_
_entity_poly.entity_id
_entity_poly.type
_entity_poly.pdbx_seq_one_letter_code
_entity_poly.pdbx_strand_id
1 'polypeptide(L)'
;MNIVGIITFLSLSLLLMSLLLIYSKFQHQTPGKLAAIIVFFLLNAAPLVYIVYTELSRDYASNSFTLGSAFMIVWLVTAVILFIGILFRVRSSKEDPYY
;
A
#
# COMPACT_ATOMS: atom_id res chain seq x y z
N MET A 1 -3.27 -9.59 -20.28
CA MET A 1 -3.48 -8.68 -19.13
C MET A 1 -3.14 -7.27 -19.58
N ASN A 2 -4.04 -6.30 -19.43
CA ASN A 2 -3.81 -4.92 -19.90
C ASN A 2 -2.74 -4.22 -19.02
N ILE A 3 -1.97 -3.29 -19.58
CA ILE A 3 -0.84 -2.59 -18.91
C ILE A 3 -1.31 -1.96 -17.59
N VAL A 4 -2.47 -1.30 -17.59
CA VAL A 4 -3.05 -0.68 -16.40
C VAL A 4 -3.30 -1.70 -15.29
N GLY A 5 -3.78 -2.89 -15.65
CA GLY A 5 -3.98 -3.99 -14.71
C GLY A 5 -2.67 -4.48 -14.08
N ILE A 6 -1.60 -4.55 -14.87
CA ILE A 6 -0.26 -4.92 -14.38
C ILE A 6 0.25 -3.87 -13.38
N ILE A 7 0.15 -2.58 -13.72
CA ILE A 7 0.58 -1.48 -12.84
C ILE A 7 -0.24 -1.47 -11.54
N THR A 8 -1.53 -1.76 -11.62
CA THR A 8 -2.42 -1.89 -10.46
C THR A 8 -1.96 -3.02 -9.55
N PHE A 9 -1.71 -4.21 -10.11
CA PHE A 9 -1.26 -5.37 -9.35
C PHE A 9 0.09 -5.11 -8.66
N LEU A 10 1.05 -4.50 -9.36
CA LEU A 10 2.35 -4.13 -8.80
C LEU A 10 2.21 -3.09 -7.68
N SER A 11 1.35 -2.07 -7.88
CA SER A 11 1.12 -1.02 -6.88
C SER A 11 0.49 -1.58 -5.60
N LEU A 12 -0.51 -2.45 -5.73
CA LEU A 12 -1.15 -3.10 -4.57
C LEU A 12 -0.20 -4.05 -3.86
N SER A 13 0.61 -4.81 -4.61
CA SER A 13 1.64 -5.69 -4.04
C SER A 13 2.67 -4.90 -3.25
N LEU A 14 3.11 -3.74 -3.77
CA LEU A 14 4.05 -2.86 -3.09
C LEU A 14 3.46 -2.27 -1.80
N LEU A 15 2.21 -1.81 -1.84
CA LEU A 15 1.50 -1.29 -0.66
C LEU A 15 1.34 -2.39 0.41
N LEU A 16 0.96 -3.60 0.01
CA LEU A 16 0.85 -4.75 0.90
C LEU A 16 2.20 -5.09 1.55
N MET A 17 3.25 -5.17 0.75
CA MET A 17 4.60 -5.47 1.25
C MET A 17 5.08 -4.40 2.24
N SER A 18 4.78 -3.13 1.97
CA SER A 18 5.10 -2.00 2.86
C SER A 18 4.40 -2.13 4.21
N LEU A 19 3.11 -2.51 4.21
CA LEU A 19 2.35 -2.75 5.43
C LEU A 19 2.86 -3.97 6.21
N LEU A 20 3.22 -5.05 5.52
CA LEU A 20 3.79 -6.24 6.14
C LEU A 20 5.15 -5.97 6.80
N LEU A 21 5.99 -5.11 6.19
CA LEU A 21 7.26 -4.69 6.79
C LEU A 21 7.04 -3.97 8.13
N ILE A 22 6.03 -3.10 8.21
CA ILE A 22 5.66 -2.45 9.47
C ILE A 22 5.10 -3.48 10.45
N TYR A 23 4.22 -4.37 10.00
CA TYR A 23 3.64 -5.42 10.84
C TYR A 23 4.69 -6.28 11.53
N SER A 24 5.67 -6.76 10.75
CA SER A 24 6.75 -7.62 11.23
C SER A 24 7.63 -6.97 12.30
N LYS A 25 7.63 -5.64 12.40
CA LYS A 25 8.41 -4.89 13.39
C LYS A 25 7.68 -4.68 14.72
N PHE A 26 6.38 -4.98 14.82
CA PHE A 26 5.68 -4.91 16.09
C PHE A 26 6.04 -6.10 16.98
N GLN A 27 6.65 -5.84 18.14
CA GLN A 27 7.02 -6.84 19.15
C GLN A 27 5.85 -7.71 19.66
N HIS A 28 4.61 -7.22 19.54
CA HIS A 28 3.40 -7.99 19.89
C HIS A 28 2.49 -8.08 18.67
N GLN A 29 2.54 -9.24 18.01
CA GLN A 29 1.71 -9.64 16.87
C GLN A 29 0.31 -10.02 17.35
N THR A 30 -0.47 -9.03 17.77
CA THR A 30 -1.86 -9.25 18.17
C THR A 30 -2.76 -9.35 16.93
N PRO A 31 -3.77 -10.23 16.92
CA PRO A 31 -4.69 -10.37 15.78
C PRO A 31 -5.41 -9.07 15.43
N GLY A 32 -5.65 -8.18 16.42
CA GLY A 32 -6.24 -6.85 16.18
C GLY A 32 -5.38 -5.92 15.31
N LYS A 33 -4.04 -5.99 15.41
CA LYS A 33 -3.14 -5.18 14.58
C LYS A 33 -3.12 -5.66 13.13
N LEU A 34 -3.16 -6.98 12.95
CA LEU A 34 -3.25 -7.58 11.62
C LEU A 34 -4.59 -7.20 10.95
N ALA A 35 -5.69 -7.25 11.70
CA ALA A 35 -6.99 -6.78 11.22
C ALA A 35 -6.95 -5.30 10.84
N ALA A 36 -6.34 -4.44 11.65
CA ALA A 36 -6.19 -3.01 11.33
C ALA A 36 -5.40 -2.77 10.03
N ILE A 37 -4.33 -3.53 9.80
CA ILE A 37 -3.53 -3.45 8.56
C ILE A 37 -4.34 -3.92 7.35
N ILE A 38 -5.09 -5.02 7.46
CA ILE A 38 -5.93 -5.51 6.38
C ILE A 38 -7.04 -4.51 6.06
N VAL A 39 -7.70 -3.95 7.07
CA VAL A 39 -8.73 -2.91 6.87
C VAL A 39 -8.11 -1.69 6.20
N PHE A 40 -6.95 -1.23 6.66
CA PHE A 40 -6.23 -0.12 6.04
C PHE A 40 -5.85 -0.41 4.58
N PHE A 41 -5.37 -1.62 4.30
CA PHE A 41 -5.08 -2.08 2.95
C PHE A 41 -6.33 -2.00 2.07
N LEU A 42 -7.45 -2.55 2.52
CA LEU A 42 -8.70 -2.59 1.76
C LEU A 42 -9.25 -1.17 1.51
N LEU A 43 -9.18 -0.27 2.48
CA LEU A 43 -9.62 1.13 2.32
C LEU A 43 -8.83 1.87 1.24
N ASN A 44 -7.55 1.55 1.05
CA ASN A 44 -6.72 2.15 0.00
C ASN A 44 -6.83 1.39 -1.34
N ALA A 45 -6.98 0.06 -1.29
CA ALA A 45 -7.05 -0.79 -2.47
C ALA A 45 -8.40 -0.68 -3.19
N ALA A 46 -9.52 -0.67 -2.44
CA ALA A 46 -10.87 -0.67 -2.99
C ALA A 46 -11.14 0.48 -3.99
N PRO A 47 -10.86 1.76 -3.69
CA PRO A 47 -11.11 2.84 -4.64
C PRO A 47 -10.24 2.72 -5.90
N LEU A 48 -8.97 2.30 -5.78
CA LEU A 48 -8.10 2.10 -6.95
C LEU A 48 -8.60 0.97 -7.83
N VAL A 49 -8.95 -0.17 -7.24
CA VAL A 49 -9.48 -1.34 -7.97
C VAL A 49 -10.79 -0.99 -8.67
N TYR A 50 -11.67 -0.23 -8.01
CA TYR A 50 -12.93 0.21 -8.61
C TYR A 50 -12.68 1.07 -9.85
N ILE A 51 -11.84 2.10 -9.76
CA ILE A 51 -11.51 3.00 -10.88
C ILE A 51 -10.89 2.22 -12.04
N VAL A 52 -9.91 1.36 -11.74
CA VAL A 52 -9.25 0.51 -12.76
C VAL A 52 -10.23 -0.45 -13.40
N TYR A 53 -11.12 -1.08 -12.62
CA TYR A 53 -12.13 -1.98 -13.14
C TYR A 53 -13.12 -1.24 -14.06
N THR A 54 -13.53 -0.02 -13.69
CA THR A 54 -14.41 0.79 -14.55
C THR A 54 -13.74 1.21 -15.85
N GLU A 55 -12.44 1.54 -15.82
CA GLU A 55 -11.65 1.87 -17.02
C GLU A 55 -11.44 0.65 -17.91
N LEU A 56 -11.21 -0.54 -17.33
CA LEU A 56 -11.03 -1.78 -18.08
C LEU A 56 -12.34 -2.29 -18.70
N SER A 57 -13.48 -2.05 -18.04
CA SER A 57 -14.78 -2.60 -18.45
C SER A 57 -15.56 -1.69 -19.39
N ARG A 58 -15.26 -0.40 -19.39
CA ARG A 58 -15.89 0.57 -20.27
C ARG A 58 -14.79 1.20 -21.10
N ASP A 59 -14.91 1.13 -22.42
CA ASP A 59 -13.97 1.68 -23.41
C ASP A 59 -14.00 3.24 -23.44
N TYR A 60 -14.17 3.87 -22.27
CA TYR A 60 -14.08 5.31 -22.09
C TYR A 60 -12.61 5.70 -22.10
N ALA A 61 -12.09 6.00 -23.29
CA ALA A 61 -10.75 6.54 -23.52
C ALA A 61 -10.49 7.94 -22.93
N SER A 62 -11.17 8.36 -21.85
CA SER A 62 -11.31 9.80 -21.52
C SER A 62 -10.96 10.24 -20.11
N ASN A 63 -10.68 9.33 -19.15
CA ASN A 63 -10.47 9.76 -17.77
C ASN A 63 -9.10 9.39 -17.17
N SER A 64 -8.06 9.52 -17.99
CA SER A 64 -6.66 9.32 -17.58
C SER A 64 -6.24 10.18 -16.39
N PHE A 65 -6.88 11.34 -16.19
CA PHE A 65 -6.65 12.20 -15.03
C PHE A 65 -7.12 11.54 -13.73
N THR A 66 -8.35 11.02 -13.69
CA THR A 66 -8.87 10.31 -12.51
C THR A 66 -8.05 9.06 -12.21
N LEU A 67 -7.71 8.28 -13.23
CA LEU A 67 -6.87 7.08 -13.07
C LEU A 67 -5.48 7.45 -12.52
N GLY A 68 -4.81 8.42 -13.13
CA GLY A 68 -3.49 8.89 -12.69
C GLY A 68 -3.50 9.45 -11.27
N SER A 69 -4.52 10.22 -10.90
CA SER A 69 -4.67 10.75 -9.54
C SER A 69 -4.90 9.65 -8.49
N ALA A 70 -5.65 8.59 -8.82
CA ALA A 70 -5.85 7.45 -7.94
C ALA A 70 -4.53 6.70 -7.68
N PHE A 71 -3.71 6.50 -8.72
CA PHE A 71 -2.38 5.93 -8.57
C PHE A 71 -1.47 6.81 -7.71
N MET A 72 -1.47 8.13 -7.94
CA MET A 72 -0.67 9.05 -7.13
C MET A 72 -1.02 8.98 -5.64
N ILE A 73 -2.31 8.88 -5.29
CA ILE A 73 -2.74 8.75 -3.89
C ILE A 73 -2.19 7.46 -3.28
N VAL A 74 -2.35 6.32 -3.97
CA VAL A 74 -1.84 5.03 -3.49
C VAL A 74 -0.32 5.05 -3.33
N TRP A 75 0.40 5.66 -4.27
CA TRP A 75 1.86 5.80 -4.19
C TRP A 75 2.29 6.74 -3.07
N LEU A 76 1.58 7.84 -2.84
CA LEU A 76 1.86 8.75 -1.73
C LEU A 76 1.64 8.07 -0.37
N VAL A 77 0.54 7.33 -0.21
CA VAL A 77 0.28 6.54 1.00
C VAL A 77 1.36 5.48 1.19
N THR A 78 1.72 4.76 0.11
CA THR A 78 2.81 3.76 0.14
C THR A 78 4.13 4.39 0.56
N ALA A 79 4.48 5.54 0.01
CA ALA A 79 5.72 6.25 0.33
C ALA A 79 5.77 6.68 1.80
N VAL A 80 4.68 7.20 2.34
CA VAL A 80 4.58 7.58 3.76
C VAL A 80 4.75 6.35 4.67
N ILE A 81 4.10 5.23 4.33
CA ILE A 81 4.21 3.97 5.08
C ILE A 81 5.65 3.46 5.04
N LEU A 82 6.27 3.40 3.87
CA LEU A 82 7.66 2.99 3.73
C LEU A 82 8.60 3.89 4.53
N PHE A 83 8.39 5.20 4.48
CA PHE A 83 9.20 6.16 5.23
C PHE A 83 9.10 5.93 6.75
N ILE A 84 7.88 5.74 7.26
CA ILE A 84 7.66 5.40 8.68
C ILE A 84 8.34 4.07 9.02
N GLY A 85 8.19 3.04 8.17
CA GLY A 85 8.82 1.74 8.36
C GLY A 85 10.36 1.83 8.44
N ILE A 86 10.97 2.67 7.59
CA ILE A 86 12.41 2.94 7.61
C ILE A 86 12.81 3.68 8.89
N LEU A 87 12.08 4.72 9.30
CA LEU A 87 12.37 5.46 10.53
C LEU A 87 12.32 4.57 11.77
N PHE A 88 11.32 3.68 11.85
CA PHE A 88 11.23 2.68 12.92
C PHE A 88 12.42 1.70 12.89
N ARG A 89 12.88 1.29 11.70
CA ARG A 89 14.06 0.42 11.55
C ARG A 89 15.34 1.10 12.05
N VAL A 90 15.52 2.40 11.77
CA VAL A 90 16.71 3.15 12.21
C VAL A 90 16.75 3.31 13.73
N ARG A 91 15.59 3.50 14.40
CA ARG A 91 15.53 3.60 15.86
C ARG A 91 15.74 2.26 16.57
N SER A 92 15.16 1.18 16.06
CA SER A 92 15.33 -0.16 16.64
C SER A 92 16.80 -0.64 16.60
N SER A 93 17.63 -0.13 15.69
CA SER A 93 19.07 -0.46 15.64
C SER A 93 19.91 0.29 16.68
N LYS A 94 19.34 1.24 17.43
CA LYS A 94 20.04 1.99 18.49
C LYS A 94 19.73 1.49 19.90
N GLU A 95 18.85 0.51 20.06
CA GLU A 95 18.44 -0.05 21.35
C GLU A 95 19.08 -1.41 21.68
N ASP A 96 20.09 -1.85 20.92
CA ASP A 96 20.97 -2.96 21.34
C ASP A 96 22.38 -2.46 21.64
N PRO A 97 22.67 -1.99 22.87
CA PRO A 97 24.02 -2.00 23.41
C PRO A 97 24.27 -3.12 24.43
N TYR A 98 23.27 -3.94 24.80
CA TYR A 98 23.44 -4.97 25.83
C TYR A 98 22.57 -6.21 25.62
N TYR A 99 22.94 -7.06 24.66
CA TYR A 99 22.89 -8.52 24.78
C TYR A 99 23.95 -9.15 23.89
#